data_AF-A0A396A2U9-F1
#
_entry.id   AF-A0A396A2U9-F1
#
_cell.length_a   1.000
_cell.length_b   1.000
_cell.length_c   1.000
_cell.angle_alpha   90.00
_cell.angle_beta   90.00
_cell.angle_gamma   90.00
#
_symmetry.space_group_name_H-M   'P 1'
#
loop_
_entity.id
_entity.type
_entity.pdbx_description
1 polymer ?
#
loop_
_entity_poly.entity_id
_entity_poly.type
_entity_poly.pdbx_seq_one_letter_code
_entity_poly.pdbx_strand_id
1 'polypeptide(L)'
;MGANKMDAEVIDRDRIEVFVSSSMRDEGDFSWQQLRNELNCALLKSDIFKPFAIEFHASIEPSSSYYLNHLAQSDIVIGIIRSELRPGTSRELYHAIRLRKPLLLVKLESGTSPEIDSLLRYAREMDACTYVGRPNDSGLVPYLMDQLNNVMVDLFHNRRFEIEDGGSAVFTDIAPVSIPEDVLDAFGSSVALISKKFNYHADWLERKSDNPYLFFLGEKAVNWLLYGTPFSVGAFKAVILETMKDSGIPRDTLSLRLDALDASIEGRYSRCYELLQLACDSIESKDCWAYGNCLIDKRTVAGMLSEYGFGTQLTIQKKIDALSAPSYIPLALKFEEEVGTAVLNASREAMSINPYTTIRHDASLASVLSNISCLLFSSLLCGSISSALYARGLLANSLIDYSSIYNWPKLELEGIKLLVLQGDAKGFEKRFAYKSDRLRSYLPG
;
A
#
# COMPACT_ATOMS: atom_id res chain seq x y z
N MET A 1 -5.89 -35.49 -35.52
CA MET A 1 -6.31 -35.64 -34.11
C MET A 1 -5.26 -35.00 -33.23
N GLY A 2 -5.50 -33.79 -32.77
CA GLY A 2 -4.66 -33.08 -31.81
C GLY A 2 -5.59 -32.42 -30.82
N ALA A 3 -5.84 -33.09 -29.69
CA ALA A 3 -6.68 -32.57 -28.62
C ALA A 3 -5.84 -31.59 -27.79
N ASN A 4 -6.04 -30.29 -28.01
CA ASN A 4 -5.66 -29.28 -27.03
C ASN A 4 -6.55 -29.48 -25.82
N LYS A 5 -5.95 -29.96 -24.72
CA LYS A 5 -6.58 -29.91 -23.40
C LYS A 5 -6.81 -28.44 -23.07
N MET A 6 -8.08 -28.04 -23.07
CA MET A 6 -8.54 -26.90 -22.29
C MET A 6 -8.37 -27.29 -20.83
N ASP A 7 -7.24 -26.89 -20.24
CA ASP A 7 -7.12 -26.86 -18.79
C ASP A 7 -8.11 -25.81 -18.28
N ALA A 8 -8.97 -26.22 -17.36
CA ALA A 8 -9.92 -25.35 -16.70
C ALA A 8 -9.17 -24.15 -16.12
N GLU A 9 -9.57 -22.94 -16.53
CA GLU A 9 -9.05 -21.70 -15.98
C GLU A 9 -9.25 -21.71 -14.46
N VAL A 10 -8.17 -21.98 -13.75
CA VAL A 10 -8.00 -21.54 -12.37
C VAL A 10 -8.25 -20.04 -12.39
N ILE A 11 -9.16 -19.54 -11.55
CA ILE A 11 -9.37 -18.10 -11.36
C ILE A 11 -8.03 -17.53 -10.87
N ASP A 12 -7.25 -17.00 -11.79
CA ASP A 12 -5.97 -16.34 -11.55
C ASP A 12 -6.27 -15.01 -10.86
N ARG A 13 -6.41 -15.06 -9.52
CA ARG A 13 -6.76 -13.91 -8.66
C ARG A 13 -5.67 -12.83 -8.61
N ASP A 14 -4.54 -13.06 -9.27
CA ASP A 14 -3.35 -12.21 -9.14
C ASP A 14 -3.17 -11.21 -10.30
N ARG A 15 -4.08 -11.20 -11.30
CA ARG A 15 -4.05 -10.29 -12.46
C ARG A 15 -5.25 -9.37 -12.53
N ILE A 16 -5.04 -8.16 -13.02
CA ILE A 16 -6.03 -7.09 -13.11
C ILE A 16 -6.97 -7.35 -14.28
N GLU A 17 -8.26 -7.49 -14.01
CA GLU A 17 -9.26 -7.77 -15.03
C GLU A 17 -9.64 -6.50 -15.80
N VAL A 18 -9.43 -6.53 -17.12
CA VAL A 18 -9.67 -5.40 -18.03
C VAL A 18 -10.86 -5.72 -18.94
N PHE A 19 -11.97 -5.02 -18.76
CA PHE A 19 -13.15 -5.15 -19.60
C PHE A 19 -13.05 -4.23 -20.83
N VAL A 20 -13.14 -4.80 -22.03
CA VAL A 20 -13.08 -4.04 -23.29
C VAL A 20 -14.47 -3.86 -23.89
N SER A 21 -14.99 -2.63 -23.82
CA SER A 21 -16.26 -2.21 -24.42
C SER A 21 -16.05 -1.55 -25.78
N SER A 22 -16.62 -2.14 -26.84
CA SER A 22 -16.57 -1.64 -28.21
C SER A 22 -17.76 -2.17 -29.03
N SER A 23 -17.96 -1.70 -30.26
CA SER A 23 -19.03 -2.21 -31.14
C SER A 23 -18.75 -3.66 -31.56
N MET A 24 -19.75 -4.53 -31.44
CA MET A 24 -19.66 -5.94 -31.91
C MET A 24 -19.72 -6.07 -33.44
N ARG A 25 -20.16 -5.00 -34.14
CA ARG A 25 -20.34 -5.01 -35.59
C ARG A 25 -19.38 -4.03 -36.24
N ASP A 26 -18.70 -4.51 -37.29
CA ASP A 26 -17.79 -3.72 -38.13
C ASP A 26 -18.46 -2.47 -38.72
N GLU A 27 -17.67 -1.40 -38.85
CA GLU A 27 -18.11 -0.08 -39.33
C GLU A 27 -17.41 0.28 -40.64
N GLY A 28 -18.05 -0.04 -41.77
CA GLY A 28 -17.43 0.11 -43.08
C GLY A 28 -16.23 -0.81 -43.23
N ASP A 29 -15.07 -0.25 -43.56
CA ASP A 29 -13.80 -0.98 -43.70
C ASP A 29 -13.08 -1.24 -42.36
N PHE A 30 -13.67 -0.82 -41.24
CA PHE A 30 -13.06 -0.97 -39.92
C PHE A 30 -13.57 -2.22 -39.21
N SER A 31 -12.67 -3.15 -38.93
CA SER A 31 -12.97 -4.36 -38.19
C SER A 31 -12.77 -4.18 -36.69
N TRP A 32 -13.88 -4.16 -35.96
CA TRP A 32 -13.86 -4.09 -34.50
C TRP A 32 -13.33 -5.38 -33.88
N GLN A 33 -13.62 -6.52 -34.52
CA GLN A 33 -13.10 -7.82 -34.09
C GLN A 33 -11.58 -7.88 -34.20
N GLN A 34 -11.00 -7.37 -35.29
CA GLN A 34 -9.55 -7.32 -35.45
C GLN A 34 -8.90 -6.47 -34.35
N LEU A 35 -9.42 -5.28 -34.08
CA LEU A 35 -8.91 -4.41 -33.00
C LEU A 35 -8.97 -5.12 -31.64
N ARG A 36 -10.10 -5.77 -31.31
CA ARG A 36 -10.23 -6.52 -30.05
C ARG A 36 -9.23 -7.67 -29.95
N ASN A 37 -9.00 -8.41 -31.03
CA ASN A 37 -8.02 -9.50 -31.06
C ASN A 37 -6.60 -8.99 -30.82
N GLU A 38 -6.23 -7.87 -31.45
CA GLU A 38 -4.91 -7.25 -31.29
C GLU A 38 -4.72 -6.74 -29.85
N LEU A 39 -5.74 -6.09 -29.27
CA LEU A 39 -5.72 -5.61 -27.89
C LEU A 39 -5.68 -6.77 -26.89
N ASN A 40 -6.49 -7.81 -27.06
CA ASN A 40 -6.48 -8.99 -26.19
C ASN A 40 -5.14 -9.72 -26.25
N CYS A 41 -4.53 -9.86 -27.42
CA CYS A 41 -3.19 -10.41 -27.54
C CYS A 41 -2.15 -9.56 -26.80
N ALA A 42 -2.27 -8.23 -26.83
CA ALA A 42 -1.38 -7.34 -26.09
C ALA A 42 -1.58 -7.46 -24.56
N LEU A 43 -2.84 -7.53 -24.11
CA LEU A 43 -3.20 -7.69 -22.69
C LEU A 43 -2.75 -9.04 -22.15
N LEU A 44 -2.95 -10.14 -22.88
CA LEU A 44 -2.52 -11.48 -22.47
C LEU A 44 -0.99 -11.61 -22.39
N LYS A 45 -0.24 -10.89 -23.23
CA LYS A 45 1.23 -10.83 -23.19
C LYS A 45 1.77 -10.05 -21.98
N SER A 46 0.95 -9.23 -21.33
CA SER A 46 1.33 -8.55 -20.09
C SER A 46 1.18 -9.49 -18.91
N ASP A 47 2.17 -9.53 -18.02
CA ASP A 47 2.07 -10.30 -16.77
C ASP A 47 1.06 -9.72 -15.77
N ILE A 48 0.53 -8.52 -16.04
CA ILE A 48 -0.29 -7.73 -15.11
C ILE A 48 -1.78 -7.83 -15.41
N PHE A 49 -2.16 -7.77 -16.69
CA PHE A 49 -3.56 -7.61 -17.10
C PHE A 49 -4.17 -8.93 -17.57
N LYS A 50 -5.46 -9.13 -17.32
CA LYS A 50 -6.27 -10.21 -17.88
C LYS A 50 -7.43 -9.60 -18.66
N PRO A 51 -7.50 -9.74 -20.00
CA PRO A 51 -8.62 -9.20 -20.75
C PRO A 51 -9.89 -10.03 -20.53
N PHE A 52 -11.03 -9.35 -20.41
CA PHE A 52 -12.35 -9.94 -20.60
C PHE A 52 -12.95 -9.40 -21.91
N ALA A 53 -13.26 -10.31 -22.82
CA ALA A 53 -13.98 -10.01 -24.06
C ALA A 53 -15.05 -11.07 -24.29
N ILE A 54 -16.31 -10.63 -24.40
CA ILE A 54 -17.49 -11.51 -24.42
C ILE A 54 -17.46 -12.57 -25.53
N GLU A 55 -16.78 -12.28 -26.64
CA GLU A 55 -16.68 -13.16 -27.83
C GLU A 55 -15.94 -14.49 -27.54
N PHE A 56 -15.21 -14.57 -26.42
CA PHE A 56 -14.46 -15.76 -26.03
C PHE A 56 -15.20 -16.63 -25.00
N HIS A 57 -16.41 -16.25 -24.58
CA HIS A 57 -17.13 -16.93 -23.50
C HIS A 57 -18.56 -17.31 -23.94
N ALA A 58 -18.94 -18.55 -23.66
CA ALA A 58 -20.32 -19.01 -23.76
C ALA A 58 -20.96 -18.96 -22.36
N SER A 59 -22.18 -18.40 -22.27
CA SER A 59 -22.90 -18.27 -21.00
C SER A 59 -24.32 -18.80 -21.10
N ILE A 60 -24.80 -19.36 -19.99
CA ILE A 60 -26.20 -19.73 -19.79
C ILE A 60 -27.06 -18.52 -19.37
N GLU A 61 -26.42 -17.42 -18.98
CA GLU A 61 -27.10 -16.17 -18.64
C GLU A 61 -27.48 -15.39 -19.92
N PRO A 62 -28.56 -14.59 -19.89
CA PRO A 62 -28.84 -13.65 -20.96
C PRO A 62 -27.63 -12.74 -21.19
N SER A 63 -27.26 -12.53 -22.46
CA SER A 63 -26.06 -11.77 -22.83
C SER A 63 -25.98 -10.41 -22.12
N SER A 64 -27.11 -9.70 -21.99
CA SER A 64 -27.22 -8.44 -21.27
C SER A 64 -26.84 -8.49 -19.80
N SER A 65 -27.22 -9.56 -19.10
CA SER A 65 -26.87 -9.72 -17.69
C SER A 65 -25.42 -10.16 -17.55
N TYR A 66 -24.98 -11.07 -18.43
CA TYR A 66 -23.65 -11.63 -18.41
C TYR A 66 -22.55 -10.57 -18.53
N TYR A 67 -22.63 -9.66 -19.51
CA TYR A 67 -21.59 -8.64 -19.67
C TYR A 67 -21.67 -7.54 -18.61
N LEU A 68 -22.87 -7.17 -18.12
CA LEU A 68 -22.98 -6.17 -17.05
C LEU A 68 -22.42 -6.70 -15.74
N ASN A 69 -22.63 -7.99 -15.45
CA ASN A 69 -22.06 -8.65 -14.28
C ASN A 69 -20.52 -8.70 -14.36
N HIS A 70 -19.97 -9.09 -15.51
CA HIS A 70 -18.51 -9.10 -15.71
C HIS A 70 -17.90 -7.70 -15.72
N LEU A 71 -18.58 -6.70 -16.29
CA LEU A 71 -18.16 -5.30 -16.20
C LEU A 71 -18.14 -4.83 -14.73
N ALA A 72 -19.16 -5.19 -13.94
CA ALA A 72 -19.20 -4.87 -12.53
C ALA A 72 -18.09 -5.55 -11.71
N GLN A 73 -17.60 -6.72 -12.15
CA GLN A 73 -16.51 -7.45 -11.50
C GLN A 73 -15.12 -7.00 -11.97
N SER A 74 -15.00 -6.45 -13.19
CA SER A 74 -13.72 -5.99 -13.74
C SER A 74 -13.11 -4.84 -12.95
N ASP A 75 -11.77 -4.76 -12.96
CA ASP A 75 -11.02 -3.72 -12.26
C ASP A 75 -10.94 -2.43 -13.08
N ILE A 76 -10.76 -2.54 -14.40
CA ILE A 76 -10.63 -1.41 -15.32
C ILE A 76 -11.50 -1.64 -16.56
N VAL A 77 -12.16 -0.58 -17.03
CA VAL A 77 -12.98 -0.60 -18.25
C VAL A 77 -12.30 0.24 -19.33
N ILE A 78 -12.22 -0.29 -20.56
CA ILE A 78 -11.80 0.44 -21.75
C ILE A 78 -13.00 0.60 -22.67
N GLY A 79 -13.41 1.84 -22.92
CA GLY A 79 -14.44 2.18 -23.88
C GLY A 79 -13.83 2.71 -25.18
N ILE A 80 -14.10 2.05 -26.31
CA ILE A 80 -13.65 2.52 -27.63
C ILE A 80 -14.88 2.79 -28.49
N ILE A 81 -15.02 4.05 -28.92
CA ILE A 81 -16.16 4.53 -29.72
C ILE A 81 -15.64 5.10 -31.04
N ARG A 82 -16.36 4.88 -32.14
CA ARG A 82 -16.08 5.50 -33.44
C ARG A 82 -17.27 6.34 -33.89
N SER A 83 -18.04 5.88 -34.89
CA SER A 83 -19.07 6.69 -35.56
C SER A 83 -20.45 6.54 -34.95
N GLU A 84 -20.71 5.39 -34.33
CA GLU A 84 -22.02 5.02 -33.81
C GLU A 84 -21.89 4.47 -32.39
N LEU A 85 -22.74 4.95 -31.47
CA LEU A 85 -22.87 4.38 -30.14
C LEU A 85 -23.99 3.34 -30.12
N ARG A 86 -23.63 2.07 -30.30
CA ARG A 86 -24.60 0.95 -30.30
C ARG A 86 -25.26 0.77 -28.92
N PRO A 87 -26.51 0.26 -28.84
CA PRO A 87 -27.22 0.10 -27.57
C PRO A 87 -26.51 -0.75 -26.52
N GLY A 88 -25.75 -1.78 -26.92
CA GLY A 88 -24.95 -2.62 -26.00
C GLY A 88 -23.82 -1.83 -25.35
N THR A 89 -22.91 -1.29 -26.18
CA THR A 89 -21.81 -0.42 -25.77
C THR A 89 -22.29 0.78 -24.96
N SER A 90 -23.42 1.38 -25.36
CA SER A 90 -24.07 2.46 -24.58
C SER A 90 -24.39 2.01 -23.16
N ARG A 91 -25.11 0.89 -23.00
CA ARG A 91 -25.47 0.36 -21.67
C ARG A 91 -24.23 0.04 -20.83
N GLU A 92 -23.20 -0.54 -21.43
CA GLU A 92 -21.93 -0.85 -20.77
C GLU A 92 -21.27 0.41 -20.22
N LEU A 93 -21.10 1.44 -21.05
CA LEU A 93 -20.41 2.67 -20.65
C LEU A 93 -21.21 3.49 -19.65
N TYR A 94 -22.54 3.62 -19.82
CA TYR A 94 -23.39 4.22 -18.80
C TYR A 94 -23.37 3.42 -17.49
N HIS A 95 -23.26 2.09 -17.55
CA HIS A 95 -23.15 1.27 -16.34
C HIS A 95 -21.80 1.45 -15.65
N ALA A 96 -20.70 1.47 -16.40
CA ALA A 96 -19.35 1.73 -15.87
C ALA A 96 -19.27 3.09 -15.16
N ILE A 97 -19.82 4.14 -15.79
CA ILE A 97 -19.89 5.48 -15.21
C ILE A 97 -20.72 5.48 -13.91
N ARG A 98 -21.89 4.84 -13.89
CA ARG A 98 -22.73 4.74 -12.69
C ARG A 98 -22.05 3.99 -11.54
N LEU A 99 -21.25 2.96 -11.86
CA LEU A 99 -20.50 2.19 -10.88
C LEU A 99 -19.17 2.85 -10.47
N ARG A 100 -18.84 4.03 -11.03
CA ARG A 100 -17.56 4.71 -10.86
C ARG A 100 -16.35 3.79 -11.12
N LYS A 101 -16.46 2.93 -12.13
CA LYS A 101 -15.34 2.09 -12.55
C LYS A 101 -14.23 2.96 -13.16
N PRO A 102 -12.94 2.66 -12.92
CA PRO A 102 -11.85 3.24 -13.68
C PRO A 102 -12.08 3.04 -15.18
N LEU A 103 -12.26 4.14 -15.92
CA LEU A 103 -12.72 4.12 -17.31
C LEU A 103 -11.73 4.86 -18.21
N LEU A 104 -11.14 4.15 -19.16
CA LEU A 104 -10.38 4.72 -20.27
C LEU A 104 -11.31 4.85 -21.48
N LEU A 105 -11.71 6.09 -21.80
CA LEU A 105 -12.63 6.36 -22.91
C LEU A 105 -11.89 6.97 -24.12
N VAL A 106 -11.89 6.26 -25.24
CA VAL A 106 -11.29 6.70 -26.51
C VAL A 106 -12.36 6.86 -27.58
N LYS A 107 -12.39 8.03 -28.20
CA LYS A 107 -13.20 8.30 -29.39
C LYS A 107 -12.30 8.38 -30.62
N LEU A 108 -12.50 7.51 -31.59
CA LEU A 108 -11.91 7.63 -32.91
C LEU A 108 -12.67 8.71 -33.69
N GLU A 109 -11.96 9.60 -34.36
CA GLU A 109 -12.54 10.69 -35.16
C GLU A 109 -13.19 10.11 -36.41
N SER A 110 -14.45 9.75 -36.22
CA SER A 110 -15.48 9.79 -37.24
C SER A 110 -16.62 10.65 -36.68
N GLY A 111 -17.56 11.06 -37.55
CA GLY A 111 -18.61 12.03 -37.21
C GLY A 111 -19.28 11.76 -35.85
N THR A 112 -19.66 12.82 -35.14
CA THR A 112 -20.26 12.70 -33.81
C THR A 112 -21.77 12.51 -33.92
N SER A 113 -22.30 11.42 -33.38
CA SER A 113 -23.75 11.22 -33.24
C SER A 113 -24.27 11.90 -31.97
N PRO A 114 -25.56 12.30 -31.91
CA PRO A 114 -26.17 12.88 -30.71
C PRO A 114 -26.06 11.99 -29.46
N GLU A 115 -26.04 10.67 -29.65
CA GLU A 115 -25.89 9.68 -28.59
C GLU A 115 -24.46 9.68 -28.02
N ILE A 116 -23.45 9.82 -28.87
CA ILE A 116 -22.05 9.96 -28.45
C ILE A 116 -21.89 11.27 -27.67
N ASP A 117 -22.43 12.38 -28.18
CA ASP A 117 -22.39 13.66 -27.48
C ASP A 117 -23.08 13.60 -26.11
N SER A 118 -24.19 12.88 -26.02
CA SER A 118 -24.92 12.68 -24.76
C SER A 118 -24.10 11.85 -23.76
N LEU A 119 -23.44 10.78 -24.20
CA LEU A 119 -22.55 9.98 -23.35
C LEU A 119 -21.35 10.80 -22.87
N LEU A 120 -20.69 11.54 -23.77
CA LEU A 120 -19.54 12.39 -23.42
C LEU A 120 -19.94 13.54 -22.50
N ARG A 121 -21.16 14.08 -22.65
CA ARG A 121 -21.71 15.08 -21.72
C ARG A 121 -21.97 14.44 -20.36
N TYR A 122 -22.60 13.27 -20.33
CA TYR A 122 -22.86 12.54 -19.09
C TYR A 122 -21.57 12.17 -18.33
N ALA A 123 -20.53 11.70 -19.04
CA ALA A 123 -19.24 11.40 -18.45
C ALA A 123 -18.58 12.65 -17.81
N ARG A 124 -18.76 13.82 -18.44
CA ARG A 124 -18.28 15.12 -17.91
C ARG A 124 -19.10 15.60 -16.72
N GLU A 125 -20.43 15.50 -16.79
CA GLU A 125 -21.33 15.90 -15.70
C GLU A 125 -21.13 15.05 -14.44
N MET A 126 -20.80 13.76 -14.62
CA MET A 126 -20.54 12.82 -13.53
C MET A 126 -19.07 12.80 -13.07
N ASP A 127 -18.20 13.61 -13.70
CA ASP A 127 -16.75 13.63 -13.50
C ASP A 127 -16.12 12.21 -13.48
N ALA A 128 -16.57 11.36 -14.41
CA ALA A 128 -16.27 9.93 -14.37
C ALA A 128 -14.94 9.58 -15.04
N CYS A 129 -14.56 10.31 -16.09
CA CYS A 129 -13.30 10.14 -16.80
C CYS A 129 -13.04 11.31 -17.76
N THR A 130 -11.78 11.57 -18.08
CA THR A 130 -11.41 12.31 -19.28
C THR A 130 -11.45 11.38 -20.50
N TYR A 131 -11.85 11.88 -21.67
CA TYR A 131 -11.83 11.11 -22.91
C TYR A 131 -10.85 11.71 -23.92
N VAL A 132 -10.27 10.87 -24.78
CA VAL A 132 -9.33 11.30 -25.82
C VAL A 132 -9.91 11.05 -27.21
N GLY A 133 -9.88 12.08 -28.04
CA GLY A 133 -10.15 11.98 -29.48
C GLY A 133 -8.89 11.55 -30.23
N ARG A 134 -8.99 10.59 -31.16
CA ARG A 134 -7.88 10.16 -32.02
C ARG A 134 -8.28 10.15 -33.49
N PRO A 135 -7.43 10.62 -34.41
CA PRO A 135 -7.79 10.75 -35.83
C PRO A 135 -8.06 9.41 -36.53
N ASN A 136 -7.41 8.33 -36.07
CA ASN A 136 -7.58 6.98 -36.58
C ASN A 136 -7.15 5.93 -35.54
N ASP A 137 -7.28 4.66 -35.92
CA ASP A 137 -6.91 3.46 -35.16
C ASP A 137 -5.42 3.11 -35.22
N SER A 138 -4.61 3.84 -36.01
CA SER A 138 -3.18 3.57 -36.15
C SER A 138 -2.47 3.73 -34.80
N GLY A 139 -1.82 2.67 -34.34
CA GLY A 139 -1.16 2.66 -33.04
C GLY A 139 -2.13 2.79 -31.85
N LEU A 140 -3.41 2.42 -32.02
CA LEU A 140 -4.38 2.45 -30.93
C LEU A 140 -4.04 1.45 -29.82
N VAL A 141 -3.67 0.22 -30.17
CA VAL A 141 -3.32 -0.81 -29.18
C VAL A 141 -2.08 -0.44 -28.37
N PRO A 142 -0.93 -0.04 -28.96
CA PRO A 142 0.21 0.46 -28.19
C PRO A 142 -0.14 1.64 -27.29
N TYR A 143 -0.96 2.58 -27.76
CA TYR A 143 -1.44 3.70 -26.96
C TYR A 143 -2.28 3.25 -25.77
N LEU A 144 -3.26 2.36 -25.98
CA LEU A 144 -4.09 1.85 -24.89
C LEU A 144 -3.26 1.09 -23.85
N MET A 145 -2.27 0.31 -24.28
CA MET A 145 -1.34 -0.36 -23.37
C MET A 145 -0.48 0.64 -22.58
N ASP A 146 0.01 1.70 -23.22
CA ASP A 146 0.72 2.78 -22.54
C ASP A 146 -0.17 3.50 -21.53
N GLN A 147 -1.42 3.82 -21.90
CA GLN A 147 -2.39 4.44 -20.99
C GLN A 147 -2.77 3.52 -19.84
N LEU A 148 -2.93 2.21 -20.06
CA LEU A 148 -3.14 1.25 -18.98
C LEU A 148 -1.92 1.17 -18.06
N ASN A 149 -0.71 1.16 -18.60
CA ASN A 149 0.51 1.18 -17.80
C ASN A 149 0.62 2.48 -17.01
N ASN A 150 0.25 3.62 -17.59
CA ASN A 150 0.20 4.91 -16.91
C ASN A 150 -0.89 4.92 -15.84
N VAL A 151 -2.07 4.37 -16.10
CA VAL A 151 -3.11 4.16 -15.08
C VAL A 151 -2.60 3.26 -13.97
N MET A 152 -1.81 2.24 -14.27
CA MET A 152 -1.18 1.42 -13.23
C MET A 152 -0.14 2.19 -12.45
N VAL A 153 0.71 2.95 -13.12
CA VAL A 153 1.71 3.83 -12.49
C VAL A 153 1.00 4.86 -11.62
N ASP A 154 -0.06 5.48 -12.10
CA ASP A 154 -0.91 6.43 -11.40
C ASP A 154 -1.67 5.76 -10.27
N LEU A 155 -2.21 4.55 -10.44
CA LEU A 155 -2.84 3.77 -9.37
C LEU A 155 -1.81 3.23 -8.38
N PHE A 156 -0.55 3.04 -8.72
CA PHE A 156 0.50 2.70 -7.77
C PHE A 156 1.00 3.96 -7.04
N HIS A 157 1.09 5.08 -7.76
CA HIS A 157 1.33 6.40 -7.18
C HIS A 157 0.17 6.84 -6.31
N ASN A 158 -1.07 6.51 -6.67
CA ASN A 158 -2.33 6.87 -6.02
C ASN A 158 -2.88 5.77 -5.11
N ARG A 159 -2.39 4.52 -5.11
CA ARG A 159 -2.63 3.56 -4.00
C ARG A 159 -1.78 3.89 -2.79
N ARG A 160 -0.79 4.78 -2.93
CA ARG A 160 -0.30 5.57 -1.78
C ARG A 160 -1.29 6.66 -1.35
N PHE A 161 -2.36 6.91 -2.10
CA PHE A 161 -3.41 7.93 -1.87
C PHE A 161 -4.84 7.38 -1.69
N GLU A 162 -5.11 6.10 -1.99
CA GLU A 162 -6.40 5.41 -1.73
C GLU A 162 -6.30 4.51 -0.48
N ILE A 163 -5.64 5.01 0.56
CA ILE A 163 -6.11 4.80 1.93
C ILE A 163 -7.13 5.92 2.16
N GLU A 164 -8.36 5.66 1.69
CA GLU A 164 -9.64 6.35 1.95
C GLU A 164 -9.68 7.89 2.01
N ASP A 165 -10.20 8.52 0.95
CA ASP A 165 -11.01 9.75 1.07
C ASP A 165 -12.48 9.31 1.02
N GLY A 166 -13.05 8.97 2.19
CA GLY A 166 -14.32 8.25 2.24
C GLY A 166 -15.00 8.15 3.59
N GLY A 167 -14.85 9.18 4.43
CA GLY A 167 -15.52 9.28 5.72
C GLY A 167 -14.50 9.54 6.81
N SER A 168 -14.85 10.41 7.78
CA SER A 168 -14.19 10.35 9.09
C SER A 168 -13.98 8.89 9.43
N ALA A 169 -12.77 8.49 9.86
CA ALA A 169 -12.60 7.23 10.55
C ALA A 169 -13.65 7.21 11.66
N VAL A 170 -14.80 6.61 11.35
CA VAL A 170 -15.80 6.30 12.33
C VAL A 170 -15.08 5.22 13.08
N PHE A 171 -14.47 5.61 14.21
CA PHE A 171 -14.34 4.72 15.34
C PHE A 171 -15.77 4.26 15.67
N THR A 172 -16.30 3.34 14.85
CA THR A 172 -17.16 2.32 15.39
C THR A 172 -16.23 1.53 16.27
N ASP A 173 -16.41 1.75 17.56
CA ASP A 173 -15.90 0.97 18.68
C ASP A 173 -15.85 -0.53 18.35
N ILE A 174 -14.75 -0.98 17.73
CA ILE A 174 -14.48 -2.40 17.50
C ILE A 174 -13.04 -2.70 17.92
N ALA A 175 -12.72 -2.39 19.19
CA ALA A 175 -11.96 -3.28 20.08
C ALA A 175 -12.05 -2.81 21.55
N PRO A 176 -12.17 -3.70 22.55
CA PRO A 176 -12.47 -3.35 23.96
C PRO A 176 -11.31 -2.70 24.73
N VAL A 177 -10.16 -2.45 24.10
CA VAL A 177 -8.92 -2.03 24.76
C VAL A 177 -8.15 -1.05 23.87
N SER A 178 -8.14 0.22 24.28
CA SER A 178 -7.30 1.27 23.72
C SER A 178 -6.05 1.42 24.59
N ILE A 179 -4.86 1.32 24.01
CA ILE A 179 -3.61 1.66 24.72
C ILE A 179 -3.56 3.19 24.78
N PRO A 180 -3.52 3.80 25.98
CA PRO A 180 -3.56 5.24 26.09
C PRO A 180 -2.25 5.84 25.57
N GLU A 181 -2.33 7.03 24.99
CA GLU A 181 -1.19 7.65 24.30
C GLU A 181 -0.12 8.20 25.26
N ASP A 182 -0.52 8.48 26.51
CA ASP A 182 0.34 8.98 27.59
C ASP A 182 1.45 7.98 27.99
N VAL A 183 1.31 6.69 27.66
CA VAL A 183 2.41 5.71 27.82
C VAL A 183 3.67 6.12 27.07
N LEU A 184 3.54 6.92 26.00
CA LEU A 184 4.67 7.44 25.23
C LEU A 184 5.37 8.61 25.93
N ASP A 185 4.78 9.23 26.96
CA ASP A 185 5.42 10.28 27.75
C ASP A 185 6.60 9.72 28.57
N ALA A 186 6.63 8.41 28.80
CA ALA A 186 7.77 7.70 29.38
C ALA A 186 9.05 7.85 28.54
N PHE A 187 8.93 8.10 27.23
CA PHE A 187 10.06 8.31 26.32
C PHE A 187 10.52 9.79 26.28
N GLY A 188 9.65 10.73 26.66
CA GLY A 188 9.95 12.16 26.69
C GLY A 188 10.48 12.70 25.37
N SER A 189 11.57 13.47 25.42
CA SER A 189 12.16 14.11 24.24
C SER A 189 12.82 13.12 23.26
N SER A 190 12.91 11.82 23.59
CA SER A 190 13.44 10.81 22.66
C SER A 190 12.53 10.64 21.43
N VAL A 191 11.24 11.00 21.53
CA VAL A 191 10.28 11.01 20.42
C VAL A 191 10.76 11.89 19.26
N ALA A 192 11.39 13.02 19.56
CA ALA A 192 11.86 13.96 18.54
C ALA A 192 13.25 13.60 17.95
N LEU A 193 13.90 12.50 18.36
CA LEU A 193 15.29 12.21 17.97
C LEU A 193 15.48 11.96 16.48
N ILE A 194 14.53 11.30 15.83
CA ILE A 194 14.57 11.11 14.37
C ILE A 194 14.54 12.48 13.70
N SER A 195 13.58 13.34 14.07
CA SER A 195 13.46 14.71 13.54
C SER A 195 14.72 15.54 13.78
N LYS A 196 15.33 15.44 14.97
CA LYS A 196 16.61 16.10 15.29
C LYS A 196 17.75 15.62 14.40
N LYS A 197 17.87 14.31 14.16
CA LYS A 197 18.92 13.75 13.31
C LYS A 197 18.86 14.21 11.85
N PHE A 198 17.66 14.47 11.35
CA PHE A 198 17.47 15.02 10.00
C PHE A 198 17.43 16.55 9.96
N ASN A 199 17.68 17.24 11.07
CA ASN A 199 17.59 18.71 11.21
C ASN A 199 16.19 19.30 10.93
N TYR A 200 15.13 18.53 11.21
CA TYR A 200 13.72 18.95 11.09
C TYR A 200 13.07 19.06 12.47
N HIS A 201 13.80 19.62 13.44
CA HIS A 201 13.31 19.71 14.80
C HIS A 201 12.32 20.87 14.98
N ALA A 202 11.25 20.63 15.73
CA ALA A 202 10.38 21.67 16.24
C ALA A 202 10.08 21.42 17.73
N ASP A 203 10.29 22.42 18.58
CA ASP A 203 10.18 22.29 20.04
C ASP A 203 8.78 21.84 20.51
N TRP A 204 7.74 22.11 19.71
CA TRP A 204 6.37 21.72 20.01
C TRP A 204 6.07 20.23 19.77
N LEU A 205 6.96 19.51 19.07
CA LEU A 205 6.87 18.05 18.88
C LEU A 205 7.56 17.27 20.01
N GLU A 206 8.25 17.95 20.93
CA GLU A 206 8.82 17.29 22.09
C GLU A 206 7.75 16.95 23.11
N ARG A 207 7.70 15.68 23.52
CA ARG A 207 6.94 15.29 24.70
C ARG A 207 7.68 15.75 25.95
N LYS A 208 7.14 16.76 26.61
CA LYS A 208 7.65 17.23 27.90
C LYS A 208 7.19 16.24 28.98
N SER A 209 8.15 15.63 29.64
CA SER A 209 7.93 14.68 30.72
C SER A 209 8.92 14.99 31.83
N ASP A 210 8.43 15.11 33.07
CA ASP A 210 9.26 15.41 34.23
C ASP A 210 10.19 14.24 34.60
N ASN A 211 9.85 13.02 34.16
CA ASN A 211 10.65 11.82 34.41
C ASN A 211 10.51 10.80 33.26
N PRO A 212 11.23 10.98 32.14
CA PRO A 212 11.17 10.07 30.99
C PRO A 212 12.02 8.82 31.22
N TYR A 213 11.51 7.89 32.02
CA TYR A 213 12.23 6.68 32.46
C TYR A 213 12.52 5.65 31.34
N LEU A 214 11.94 5.80 30.14
CA LEU A 214 12.25 5.03 28.93
C LEU A 214 13.06 5.82 27.89
N PHE A 215 13.53 7.03 28.20
CA PHE A 215 14.31 7.88 27.28
C PHE A 215 15.48 7.11 26.62
N PHE A 216 16.30 6.43 27.41
CA PHE A 216 17.47 5.68 26.92
C PHE A 216 17.09 4.47 26.05
N LEU A 217 15.93 3.86 26.30
CA LEU A 217 15.40 2.82 25.42
C LEU A 217 15.02 3.43 24.07
N GLY A 218 14.39 4.61 24.07
CA GLY A 218 14.08 5.38 22.87
C GLY A 218 15.31 5.74 22.05
N GLU A 219 16.39 6.19 22.67
CA GLU A 219 17.66 6.47 21.98
C GLU A 219 18.22 5.23 21.28
N LYS A 220 18.24 4.09 21.99
CA LYS A 220 18.70 2.81 21.45
C LYS A 220 17.84 2.34 20.29
N ALA A 221 16.52 2.45 20.43
CA ALA A 221 15.54 2.13 19.41
C ALA A 221 15.74 2.95 18.14
N VAL A 222 15.93 4.28 18.27
CA VAL A 222 16.19 5.17 17.13
C VAL A 222 17.53 4.84 16.44
N ASN A 223 18.57 4.49 17.20
CA ASN A 223 19.84 4.05 16.62
C ASN A 223 19.71 2.71 15.89
N TRP A 224 18.94 1.76 16.42
CA TRP A 224 18.62 0.53 15.73
C TRP A 224 17.80 0.78 14.46
N LEU A 225 16.82 1.68 14.50
CA LEU A 225 16.00 2.04 13.35
C LEU A 225 16.88 2.57 12.20
N LEU A 226 17.79 3.50 12.52
CA LEU A 226 18.58 4.24 11.54
C LEU A 226 19.86 3.52 11.07
N TYR A 227 20.52 2.79 11.96
CA TYR A 227 21.85 2.21 11.70
C TYR A 227 21.91 0.69 11.91
N GLY A 228 20.83 0.08 12.40
CA GLY A 228 20.78 -1.35 12.67
C GLY A 228 21.62 -1.78 13.86
N THR A 229 22.06 -0.84 14.71
CA THR A 229 22.83 -1.15 15.92
C THR A 229 21.97 -1.98 16.87
N PRO A 230 22.33 -3.24 17.17
CA PRO A 230 21.56 -4.07 18.09
C PRO A 230 21.52 -3.45 19.50
N PHE A 231 20.43 -3.68 20.20
CA PHE A 231 20.26 -3.28 21.60
C PHE A 231 19.41 -4.32 22.33
N SER A 232 19.47 -4.29 23.66
CA SER A 232 18.62 -5.15 24.49
C SER A 232 17.52 -4.37 25.19
N VAL A 233 16.32 -4.94 25.18
CA VAL A 233 15.12 -4.49 25.90
C VAL A 233 15.10 -5.00 27.34
N GLY A 234 15.89 -6.04 27.65
CA GLY A 234 15.86 -6.75 28.93
C GLY A 234 16.01 -5.84 30.17
N ALA A 235 16.89 -4.83 30.10
CA ALA A 235 17.10 -3.88 31.19
C ALA A 235 15.87 -2.99 31.48
N PHE A 236 14.98 -2.82 30.51
CA PHE A 236 13.77 -2.00 30.62
C PHE A 236 12.50 -2.84 30.78
N LYS A 237 12.60 -4.17 30.66
CA LYS A 237 11.45 -5.09 30.66
C LYS A 237 10.51 -4.89 31.86
N ALA A 238 11.06 -4.82 33.07
CA ALA A 238 10.25 -4.64 34.28
C ALA A 238 9.46 -3.33 34.26
N VAL A 239 10.05 -2.27 33.72
CA VAL A 239 9.44 -0.95 33.60
C VAL A 239 8.35 -0.96 32.53
N ILE A 240 8.61 -1.56 31.35
CA ILE A 240 7.62 -1.70 30.28
C ILE A 240 6.39 -2.48 30.78
N LEU A 241 6.60 -3.58 31.51
CA LEU A 241 5.50 -4.38 32.08
C LEU A 241 4.64 -3.60 33.07
N GLU A 242 5.22 -2.63 33.79
CA GLU A 242 4.45 -1.74 34.68
C GLU A 242 3.71 -0.66 33.90
N THR A 243 4.37 -0.02 32.93
CA THR A 243 3.76 0.99 32.04
C THR A 243 2.57 0.41 31.28
N MET A 244 2.66 -0.86 30.87
CA MET A 244 1.66 -1.53 30.03
C MET A 244 0.68 -2.40 30.82
N LYS A 245 0.60 -2.28 32.15
CA LYS A 245 -0.28 -3.13 32.98
C LYS A 245 -1.76 -3.05 32.60
N ASP A 246 -2.20 -1.88 32.14
CA ASP A 246 -3.60 -1.59 31.78
C ASP A 246 -3.85 -1.68 30.25
N SER A 247 -2.86 -2.18 29.49
CA SER A 247 -2.91 -2.29 28.03
C SER A 247 -3.80 -3.42 27.49
N GLY A 248 -4.41 -4.20 28.39
CA GLY A 248 -5.16 -5.43 28.08
C GLY A 248 -4.34 -6.59 27.50
N ILE A 249 -3.01 -6.46 27.42
CA ILE A 249 -2.12 -7.59 27.14
C ILE A 249 -1.79 -8.29 28.47
N PRO A 250 -2.02 -9.61 28.59
CA PRO A 250 -1.61 -10.33 29.80
C PRO A 250 -0.11 -10.16 30.07
N ARG A 251 0.26 -9.94 31.34
CA ARG A 251 1.64 -9.63 31.75
C ARG A 251 2.65 -10.70 31.28
N ASP A 252 2.29 -11.97 31.38
CA ASP A 252 3.15 -13.08 30.96
C ASP A 252 3.31 -13.14 29.44
N THR A 253 2.22 -12.90 28.71
CA THR A 253 2.26 -12.75 27.25
C THR A 253 3.18 -11.61 26.84
N LEU A 254 3.02 -10.43 27.44
CA LEU A 254 3.87 -9.28 27.13
C LEU A 254 5.34 -9.56 27.49
N SER A 255 5.59 -10.22 28.62
CA SER A 255 6.92 -10.64 29.04
C SER A 255 7.61 -11.54 27.99
N LEU A 256 6.89 -12.55 27.46
CA LEU A 256 7.38 -13.44 26.41
C LEU A 256 7.62 -12.70 25.08
N ARG A 257 6.73 -11.75 24.73
CA ARG A 257 6.87 -10.93 23.54
C ARG A 257 8.08 -10.01 23.59
N LEU A 258 8.36 -9.41 24.76
CA LEU A 258 9.55 -8.59 24.95
C LEU A 258 10.84 -9.43 24.84
N ASP A 259 10.84 -10.66 25.35
CA ASP A 259 11.97 -11.58 25.16
C ASP A 259 12.14 -12.01 23.69
N ALA A 260 11.02 -12.21 22.97
CA ALA A 260 11.06 -12.52 21.55
C ALA A 260 11.62 -11.34 20.73
N LEU A 261 11.21 -10.12 21.05
CA LEU A 261 11.75 -8.90 20.45
C LEU A 261 13.26 -8.77 20.70
N ASP A 262 13.73 -9.03 21.92
CA ASP A 262 15.15 -9.03 22.27
C ASP A 262 15.93 -10.05 21.42
N ALA A 263 15.41 -11.28 21.33
CA ALA A 263 15.99 -12.33 20.50
C ALA A 263 15.99 -11.96 19.01
N SER A 264 14.96 -11.27 18.51
CA SER A 264 14.88 -10.80 17.13
C SER A 264 15.92 -9.72 16.82
N ILE A 265 16.10 -8.74 17.71
CA ILE A 265 17.09 -7.66 17.54
C ILE A 265 18.52 -8.22 17.50
N GLU A 266 18.79 -9.29 18.24
CA GLU A 266 20.07 -9.98 18.25
C GLU A 266 20.24 -11.04 17.14
N GLY A 267 19.24 -11.22 16.26
CA GLY A 267 19.28 -12.20 15.17
C GLY A 267 19.14 -13.66 15.61
N ARG A 268 18.69 -13.92 16.85
CA ARG A 268 18.44 -15.26 17.40
C ARG A 268 17.04 -15.75 17.01
N TYR A 269 16.77 -15.88 15.71
CA TYR A 269 15.43 -16.11 15.16
C TYR A 269 14.77 -17.42 15.61
N SER A 270 15.52 -18.52 15.80
CA SER A 270 14.95 -19.79 16.28
C SER A 270 14.38 -19.63 17.69
N ARG A 271 15.15 -18.98 18.58
CA ARG A 271 14.70 -18.68 19.95
C ARG A 271 13.52 -17.70 19.94
N CYS A 272 13.57 -16.69 19.06
CA CYS A 272 12.47 -15.77 18.86
C CYS A 272 11.17 -16.50 18.48
N TYR A 273 11.24 -17.48 17.57
CA TYR A 273 10.08 -18.25 17.13
C TYR A 273 9.47 -19.08 18.26
N GLU A 274 10.30 -19.74 19.08
CA GLU A 274 9.86 -20.47 20.28
C GLU A 274 9.13 -19.56 21.26
N LEU A 275 9.69 -18.37 21.54
CA LEU A 275 9.09 -17.41 22.45
C LEU A 275 7.75 -16.86 21.93
N LEU A 276 7.64 -16.62 20.62
CA LEU A 276 6.38 -16.23 19.97
C LEU A 276 5.34 -17.35 19.98
N GLN A 277 5.76 -18.62 19.91
CA GLN A 277 4.86 -19.75 20.10
C GLN A 277 4.31 -19.76 21.53
N LEU A 278 5.18 -19.63 22.54
CA LEU A 278 4.76 -19.56 23.94
C LEU A 278 3.84 -18.37 24.21
N ALA A 279 4.12 -17.20 23.62
CA ALA A 279 3.28 -16.02 23.73
C ALA A 279 1.91 -16.20 23.06
N CYS A 280 1.84 -16.88 21.91
CA CYS A 280 0.57 -17.25 21.29
C CYS A 280 -0.24 -18.19 22.20
N ASP A 281 0.42 -19.17 22.82
CA ASP A 281 -0.22 -20.19 23.65
C ASP A 281 -0.67 -19.63 25.01
N SER A 282 -0.03 -18.57 25.51
CA SER A 282 -0.40 -17.90 26.76
C SER A 282 -1.61 -16.96 26.63
N ILE A 283 -2.10 -16.69 25.42
CA ILE A 283 -3.29 -15.86 25.20
C ILE A 283 -4.54 -16.72 25.25
N GLU A 284 -5.39 -16.50 26.26
CA GLU A 284 -6.64 -17.26 26.46
C GLU A 284 -7.66 -17.01 25.35
N SER A 285 -7.95 -15.74 25.04
CA SER A 285 -8.87 -15.36 23.96
C SER A 285 -8.13 -15.14 22.65
N LYS A 286 -8.35 -16.03 21.69
CA LYS A 286 -7.80 -15.90 20.33
C LYS A 286 -8.50 -14.82 19.51
N ASP A 287 -9.64 -14.31 19.98
CA ASP A 287 -10.37 -13.21 19.36
C ASP A 287 -9.92 -11.87 19.95
N CYS A 288 -8.63 -11.55 19.79
CA CYS A 288 -8.09 -10.27 20.21
C CYS A 288 -6.92 -9.85 19.31
N TRP A 289 -6.69 -8.53 19.27
CA TRP A 289 -5.64 -7.96 18.44
C TRP A 289 -4.24 -8.41 18.85
N ALA A 290 -4.01 -8.65 20.14
CA ALA A 290 -2.72 -9.09 20.65
C ALA A 290 -2.35 -10.48 20.09
N TYR A 291 -3.33 -11.38 19.94
CA TYR A 291 -3.12 -12.70 19.34
C TYR A 291 -2.82 -12.61 17.85
N GLY A 292 -3.64 -11.85 17.10
CA GLY A 292 -3.42 -11.63 15.67
C GLY A 292 -2.05 -11.00 15.39
N ASN A 293 -1.66 -10.00 16.17
CA ASN A 293 -0.36 -9.36 16.05
C ASN A 293 0.81 -10.30 16.39
N CYS A 294 0.64 -11.18 17.40
CA CYS A 294 1.63 -12.21 17.71
C CYS A 294 1.77 -13.25 16.57
N LEU A 295 0.67 -13.60 15.89
CA LEU A 295 0.72 -14.46 14.70
C LEU A 295 1.44 -13.78 13.53
N ILE A 296 1.27 -12.47 13.33
CA ILE A 296 2.00 -11.71 12.32
C ILE A 296 3.51 -11.79 12.60
N ASP A 297 3.94 -11.53 13.83
CA ASP A 297 5.35 -11.65 14.23
C ASP A 297 5.88 -13.06 13.99
N LYS A 298 5.09 -14.08 14.34
CA LYS A 298 5.47 -15.47 14.13
C LYS A 298 5.63 -15.80 12.63
N ARG A 299 4.76 -15.28 11.76
CA ARG A 299 4.86 -15.42 10.30
C ARG A 299 6.11 -14.72 9.76
N THR A 300 6.39 -13.52 10.26
CA THR A 300 7.58 -12.72 9.89
C THR A 300 8.86 -13.48 10.23
N VAL A 301 8.99 -13.96 11.47
CA VAL A 301 10.18 -14.69 11.93
C VAL A 301 10.31 -16.05 11.23
N ALA A 302 9.20 -16.73 10.94
CA ALA A 302 9.24 -17.96 10.13
C ALA A 302 9.90 -17.73 8.77
N GLY A 303 9.67 -16.57 8.14
CA GLY A 303 10.31 -16.21 6.86
C GLY A 303 11.81 -15.96 6.94
N MET A 304 12.33 -15.68 8.13
CA MET A 304 13.75 -15.44 8.38
C MET A 304 14.51 -16.74 8.68
N LEU A 305 13.81 -17.85 8.91
CA LEU A 305 14.38 -19.14 9.27
C LEU A 305 14.37 -20.08 8.06
N SER A 306 15.54 -20.55 7.64
CA SER A 306 15.67 -21.53 6.54
C SER A 306 14.97 -22.86 6.81
N GLU A 307 14.81 -23.22 8.10
CA GLU A 307 14.13 -24.44 8.55
C GLU A 307 12.61 -24.37 8.35
N TYR A 308 12.04 -23.16 8.33
CA TYR A 308 10.61 -22.94 8.14
C TYR A 308 10.35 -22.39 6.74
N GLY A 309 9.97 -23.27 5.82
CA GLY A 309 9.65 -22.88 4.45
C GLY A 309 8.33 -22.12 4.30
N PHE A 310 8.03 -21.73 3.06
CA PHE A 310 6.81 -21.03 2.63
C PHE A 310 5.51 -21.68 3.15
N GLY A 311 5.48 -23.01 3.31
CA GLY A 311 4.33 -23.73 3.87
C GLY A 311 3.96 -23.34 5.31
N THR A 312 4.96 -23.02 6.15
CA THR A 312 4.73 -22.57 7.53
C THR A 312 4.13 -21.17 7.55
N GLN A 313 4.65 -20.27 6.70
CA GLN A 313 4.12 -18.91 6.56
C GLN A 313 2.67 -18.94 6.07
N LEU A 314 2.36 -19.75 5.05
CA LEU A 314 1.01 -19.91 4.52
C LEU A 314 0.04 -20.46 5.57
N THR A 315 0.50 -21.40 6.41
CA THR A 315 -0.32 -21.96 7.49
C THR A 315 -0.64 -20.93 8.55
N ILE A 316 0.34 -20.07 8.91
CA ILE A 316 0.10 -18.97 9.85
C ILE A 316 -0.80 -17.90 9.21
N GLN A 317 -0.63 -17.61 7.90
CA GLN A 317 -1.49 -16.68 7.17
C GLN A 317 -2.96 -17.09 7.23
N LYS A 318 -3.27 -18.36 6.95
CA LYS A 318 -4.63 -18.88 7.06
C LYS A 318 -5.23 -18.72 8.46
N LYS A 319 -4.40 -18.76 9.51
CA LYS A 319 -4.86 -18.51 10.89
C LYS A 319 -5.18 -17.04 11.11
N ILE A 320 -4.39 -16.13 10.54
CA ILE A 320 -4.63 -14.68 10.60
C ILE A 320 -5.92 -14.35 9.84
N ASP A 321 -6.08 -14.87 8.62
CA ASP A 321 -7.26 -14.62 7.77
C ASP A 321 -8.58 -15.13 8.38
N ALA A 322 -8.49 -16.10 9.30
CA ALA A 322 -9.64 -16.66 10.00
C ALA A 322 -10.02 -15.90 11.29
N LEU A 323 -9.26 -14.88 11.69
CA LEU A 323 -9.57 -14.08 12.87
C LEU A 323 -10.71 -13.10 12.60
N SER A 324 -11.64 -13.02 13.54
CA SER A 324 -12.69 -11.98 13.57
C SER A 324 -12.17 -10.64 14.07
N ALA A 325 -11.23 -10.65 15.03
CA ALA A 325 -10.59 -9.45 15.55
C ALA A 325 -9.50 -8.91 14.60
N PRO A 326 -9.30 -7.57 14.56
CA PRO A 326 -8.18 -6.96 13.84
C PRO A 326 -6.83 -7.45 14.39
N SER A 327 -5.79 -7.49 13.57
CA SER A 327 -4.46 -8.03 13.95
C SER A 327 -3.37 -6.96 14.14
N TYR A 328 -3.74 -5.67 14.19
CA TYR A 328 -2.82 -4.55 14.33
C TYR A 328 -2.80 -3.99 15.77
N ILE A 329 -1.72 -3.27 16.12
CA ILE A 329 -1.64 -2.53 17.39
C ILE A 329 -2.41 -1.22 17.21
N PRO A 330 -3.49 -0.95 17.98
CA PRO A 330 -4.32 0.24 17.77
C PRO A 330 -3.53 1.55 17.83
N LEU A 331 -2.64 1.69 18.83
CA LEU A 331 -1.82 2.90 18.99
C LEU A 331 -0.80 3.08 17.86
N ALA A 332 -0.24 1.98 17.33
CA ALA A 332 0.70 2.06 16.21
C ALA A 332 -0.02 2.43 14.90
N LEU A 333 -1.23 1.89 14.68
CA LEU A 333 -2.05 2.20 13.50
C LEU A 333 -2.40 3.69 13.45
N LYS A 334 -2.76 4.29 14.59
CA LYS A 334 -3.01 5.73 14.68
C LYS A 334 -1.84 6.55 14.10
N PHE A 335 -0.62 6.27 14.55
CA PHE A 335 0.55 7.02 14.07
C PHE A 335 0.91 6.72 12.61
N GLU A 336 0.63 5.50 12.14
CA GLU A 336 0.75 5.15 10.72
C GLU A 336 -0.19 6.00 9.85
N GLU A 337 -1.46 6.10 10.24
CA GLU A 337 -2.47 6.91 9.54
C GLU A 337 -2.12 8.40 9.58
N GLU A 338 -1.62 8.90 10.70
CA GLU A 338 -1.16 10.30 10.81
C GLU A 338 0.04 10.58 9.90
N VAL A 339 0.99 9.63 9.77
CA VAL A 339 2.11 9.73 8.82
C VAL A 339 1.59 9.75 7.39
N GLY A 340 0.71 8.81 7.03
CA GLY A 340 0.12 8.71 5.69
C GLY A 340 -0.62 9.99 5.31
N THR A 341 -1.48 10.48 6.20
CA THR A 341 -2.24 11.72 6.03
C THR A 341 -1.31 12.93 5.85
N ALA A 342 -0.25 13.05 6.65
CA ALA A 342 0.69 14.17 6.55
C ALA A 342 1.49 14.16 5.24
N VAL A 343 1.98 12.99 4.80
CA VAL A 343 2.69 12.83 3.51
C VAL A 343 1.76 13.17 2.34
N LEU A 344 0.51 12.70 2.40
CA LEU A 344 -0.50 12.92 1.38
C LEU A 344 -0.86 14.40 1.24
N ASN A 345 -1.09 15.09 2.36
CA ASN A 345 -1.36 16.53 2.37
C ASN A 345 -0.17 17.33 1.85
N ALA A 346 1.06 17.02 2.31
CA ALA A 346 2.27 17.67 1.82
C ALA A 346 2.45 17.49 0.29
N SER A 347 2.11 16.30 -0.23
CA SER A 347 2.16 16.01 -1.67
C SER A 347 1.09 16.78 -2.45
N ARG A 348 -0.16 16.77 -1.99
CA ARG A 348 -1.29 17.51 -2.61
C ARG A 348 -0.97 19.00 -2.71
N GLU A 349 -0.46 19.58 -1.64
CA GLU A 349 -0.10 20.98 -1.64
C GLU A 349 1.16 21.30 -2.45
N ALA A 350 2.11 20.36 -2.60
CA ALA A 350 3.24 20.55 -3.51
C ALA A 350 2.80 20.57 -4.98
N MET A 351 1.78 19.79 -5.35
CA MET A 351 1.22 19.77 -6.70
C MET A 351 0.42 21.03 -7.05
N SER A 352 -0.14 21.74 -6.05
CA SER A 352 -0.92 22.96 -6.28
C SER A 352 -0.08 24.22 -6.41
N ILE A 353 1.23 24.15 -6.14
CA ILE A 353 2.16 25.30 -6.17
C ILE A 353 3.06 25.21 -7.41
N ASN A 354 3.42 26.36 -7.98
CA ASN A 354 4.31 26.41 -9.14
C ASN A 354 5.71 25.83 -8.79
N PRO A 355 6.16 24.74 -9.47
CA PRO A 355 7.40 24.03 -9.14
C PRO A 355 8.68 24.82 -9.41
N TYR A 356 8.60 25.98 -10.08
CA TYR A 356 9.75 26.78 -10.48
C TYR A 356 10.07 27.96 -9.54
N THR A 357 9.23 28.24 -8.54
CA THR A 357 9.34 29.50 -7.77
C THR A 357 9.51 29.36 -6.26
N THR A 358 9.31 28.17 -5.68
CA THR A 358 9.26 28.05 -4.21
C THR A 358 9.84 26.71 -3.73
N ILE A 359 10.98 26.76 -3.04
CA ILE A 359 11.50 25.62 -2.25
C ILE A 359 10.66 25.55 -0.97
N ARG A 360 10.04 24.39 -0.73
CA ARG A 360 9.16 24.20 0.41
C ARG A 360 9.92 23.58 1.57
N HIS A 361 9.86 24.23 2.74
CA HIS A 361 10.21 23.67 4.02
C HIS A 361 9.06 24.00 4.97
N ASP A 362 8.24 23.01 5.29
CA ASP A 362 7.19 23.12 6.30
C ASP A 362 7.49 22.17 7.47
N ALA A 363 6.68 22.24 8.53
CA ALA A 363 6.83 21.37 9.69
C ALA A 363 6.24 19.96 9.47
N SER A 364 5.78 19.62 8.26
CA SER A 364 5.09 18.35 8.00
C SER A 364 6.04 17.15 8.09
N LEU A 365 7.27 17.28 7.57
CA LEU A 365 8.29 16.24 7.73
C LEU A 365 8.68 16.08 9.21
N ALA A 366 8.79 17.17 9.97
CA ALA A 366 9.07 17.11 11.41
C ALA A 366 8.02 16.26 12.15
N SER A 367 6.75 16.48 11.83
CA SER A 367 5.60 15.74 12.36
C SER A 367 5.66 14.26 11.96
N VAL A 368 5.92 13.97 10.68
CA VAL A 368 6.05 12.59 10.18
C VAL A 368 7.16 11.83 10.89
N LEU A 369 8.33 12.43 11.06
CA LEU A 369 9.46 11.82 11.76
C LEU A 369 9.15 11.57 13.25
N SER A 370 8.38 12.46 13.89
CA SER A 370 7.92 12.30 15.27
C SER A 370 6.88 11.18 15.41
N ASN A 371 5.96 11.07 14.46
CA ASN A 371 4.94 10.01 14.49
C ASN A 371 5.52 8.63 14.19
N ILE A 372 6.55 8.54 13.33
CA ILE A 372 7.32 7.30 13.14
C ILE A 372 8.02 6.87 14.44
N SER A 373 8.59 7.83 15.18
CA SER A 373 9.13 7.57 16.52
C SER A 373 8.06 7.01 17.46
N CYS A 374 6.87 7.62 17.50
CA CYS A 374 5.75 7.14 18.31
C CYS A 374 5.33 5.71 17.91
N LEU A 375 5.19 5.43 16.62
CA LEU A 375 4.88 4.10 16.09
C LEU A 375 5.93 3.06 16.52
N LEU A 376 7.22 3.39 16.39
CA LEU A 376 8.30 2.53 16.85
C LEU A 376 8.19 2.24 18.35
N PHE A 377 7.98 3.28 19.16
CA PHE A 377 7.90 3.13 20.62
C PHE A 377 6.66 2.34 21.06
N SER A 378 5.51 2.57 20.44
CA SER A 378 4.31 1.74 20.63
C SER A 378 4.58 0.27 20.28
N SER A 379 5.32 0.02 19.21
CA SER A 379 5.70 -1.34 18.80
C SER A 379 6.60 -2.01 19.84
N LEU A 380 7.57 -1.28 20.39
CA LEU A 380 8.47 -1.79 21.44
C LEU A 380 7.73 -2.07 22.75
N LEU A 381 6.84 -1.16 23.16
CA LEU A 381 6.03 -1.35 24.36
C LEU A 381 5.13 -2.60 24.27
N CYS A 382 4.66 -2.94 23.07
CA CYS A 382 3.86 -4.14 22.82
C CYS A 382 4.70 -5.40 22.51
N GLY A 383 6.03 -5.29 22.42
CA GLY A 383 6.90 -6.39 22.00
C GLY A 383 6.60 -6.87 20.58
N SER A 384 6.27 -5.97 19.65
CA SER A 384 6.00 -6.30 18.26
C SER A 384 7.21 -6.12 17.36
N ILE A 385 7.60 -7.21 16.72
CA ILE A 385 8.74 -7.27 15.82
C ILE A 385 8.37 -6.68 14.46
N SER A 386 7.22 -7.09 13.92
CA SER A 386 6.79 -6.71 12.58
C SER A 386 6.47 -5.21 12.50
N SER A 387 5.81 -4.64 13.50
CA SER A 387 5.53 -3.20 13.55
C SER A 387 6.81 -2.37 13.75
N ALA A 388 7.77 -2.85 14.55
CA ALA A 388 9.07 -2.20 14.69
C ALA A 388 9.89 -2.23 13.38
N LEU A 389 9.88 -3.35 12.65
CA LEU A 389 10.50 -3.45 11.33
C LEU A 389 9.77 -2.56 10.30
N TYR A 390 8.45 -2.52 10.36
CA TYR A 390 7.63 -1.67 9.50
C TYR A 390 7.96 -0.18 9.67
N ALA A 391 8.21 0.28 10.90
CA ALA A 391 8.63 1.66 11.18
C ALA A 391 9.84 2.08 10.34
N ARG A 392 10.80 1.17 10.11
CA ARG A 392 12.00 1.44 9.27
C ARG A 392 11.61 1.64 7.81
N GLY A 393 10.73 0.80 7.29
CA GLY A 393 10.23 0.90 5.92
C GLY A 393 9.38 2.15 5.71
N LEU A 394 8.55 2.50 6.69
CA LEU A 394 7.76 3.72 6.67
C LEU A 394 8.67 4.95 6.65
N LEU A 395 9.69 5.00 7.52
CA LEU A 395 10.70 6.07 7.51
C LEU A 395 11.42 6.19 6.16
N ALA A 396 11.87 5.06 5.62
CA ALA A 396 12.56 5.04 4.34
C ALA A 396 11.70 5.64 3.22
N ASN A 397 10.44 5.21 3.14
CA ASN A 397 9.49 5.71 2.15
C ASN A 397 9.15 7.18 2.36
N SER A 398 8.88 7.61 3.60
CA SER A 398 8.62 9.02 3.90
C SER A 398 9.78 9.91 3.48
N LEU A 399 11.03 9.54 3.78
CA LEU A 399 12.20 10.34 3.36
C LEU A 399 12.32 10.44 1.83
N ILE A 400 12.02 9.35 1.11
CA ILE A 400 12.03 9.35 -0.37
C ILE A 400 10.91 10.22 -0.94
N ASP A 401 9.73 10.20 -0.32
CA ASP A 401 8.60 11.01 -0.77
C ASP A 401 8.88 12.49 -0.52
N TYR A 402 9.38 12.83 0.67
CA TYR A 402 9.80 14.20 1.00
C TYR A 402 11.03 14.68 0.21
N SER A 403 11.91 13.79 -0.25
CA SER A 403 12.95 14.16 -1.22
C SER A 403 12.35 14.75 -2.49
N SER A 404 11.25 14.16 -2.98
CA SER A 404 10.58 14.63 -4.19
C SER A 404 9.82 15.92 -3.93
N ILE A 405 9.12 16.01 -2.80
CA ILE A 405 8.34 17.19 -2.38
C ILE A 405 9.25 18.41 -2.16
N TYR A 406 10.37 18.24 -1.46
CA TYR A 406 11.30 19.33 -1.16
C TYR A 406 12.40 19.52 -2.21
N ASN A 407 12.43 18.68 -3.25
CA ASN A 407 13.53 18.59 -4.22
C ASN A 407 14.90 18.48 -3.51
N TRP A 408 14.99 17.61 -2.50
CA TRP A 408 16.19 17.43 -1.69
C TRP A 408 16.76 16.00 -1.77
N PRO A 409 17.69 15.74 -2.72
CA PRO A 409 18.23 14.40 -2.98
C PRO A 409 18.91 13.71 -1.78
N LYS A 410 19.34 14.47 -0.76
CA LYS A 410 19.94 13.89 0.45
C LYS A 410 18.95 13.02 1.22
N LEU A 411 17.66 13.39 1.25
CA LEU A 411 16.63 12.58 1.93
C LEU A 411 16.41 11.25 1.20
N GLU A 412 16.47 11.24 -0.13
CA GLU A 412 16.38 10.02 -0.94
C GLU A 412 17.57 9.09 -0.68
N LEU A 413 18.79 9.63 -0.56
CA LEU A 413 19.96 8.83 -0.19
C LEU A 413 19.80 8.17 1.19
N GLU A 414 19.31 8.91 2.19
CA GLU A 414 19.06 8.36 3.53
C GLU A 414 17.94 7.32 3.52
N GLY A 415 16.84 7.54 2.78
CA GLY A 415 15.78 6.55 2.62
C GLY A 415 16.28 5.27 1.93
N ILE A 416 17.13 5.38 0.90
CA ILE A 416 17.75 4.24 0.22
C ILE A 416 18.63 3.43 1.19
N LYS A 417 19.44 4.08 2.02
CA LYS A 417 20.25 3.39 3.05
C LYS A 417 19.38 2.57 3.99
N LEU A 418 18.22 3.10 4.38
CA LEU A 418 17.27 2.40 5.25
C LEU A 418 16.62 1.18 4.56
N LEU A 419 16.29 1.27 3.26
CA LEU A 419 15.79 0.12 2.49
C LEU A 419 16.84 -1.01 2.41
N VAL A 420 18.10 -0.65 2.17
CA VAL A 420 19.22 -1.61 2.17
C VAL A 420 19.37 -2.25 3.55
N LEU A 421 19.34 -1.44 4.61
CA LEU A 421 19.41 -1.92 5.99
C LEU A 421 18.26 -2.86 6.37
N GLN A 422 17.07 -2.65 5.79
CA GLN A 422 15.91 -3.51 5.96
C GLN A 422 16.00 -4.82 5.17
N GLY A 423 16.91 -4.93 4.21
CA GLY A 423 16.99 -6.07 3.30
C GLY A 423 15.93 -6.05 2.19
N ASP A 424 15.32 -4.89 1.91
CA ASP A 424 14.35 -4.73 0.83
C ASP A 424 15.05 -4.54 -0.52
N ALA A 425 15.56 -5.66 -1.07
CA ALA A 425 16.26 -5.67 -2.35
C ALA A 425 15.37 -5.19 -3.51
N LYS A 426 14.07 -5.50 -3.49
CA LYS A 426 13.12 -5.11 -4.54
C LYS A 426 12.81 -3.61 -4.50
N GLY A 427 12.58 -3.06 -3.31
CA GLY A 427 12.40 -1.63 -3.10
C GLY A 427 13.64 -0.83 -3.50
N PHE A 428 14.83 -1.33 -3.13
CA PHE A 428 16.11 -0.76 -3.56
C PHE A 428 16.27 -0.77 -5.08
N GLU A 429 16.07 -1.91 -5.73
CA GLU A 429 16.25 -2.10 -7.18
C GLU A 429 15.33 -1.18 -8.00
N LYS A 430 14.04 -1.12 -7.64
CA LYS A 430 13.06 -0.22 -8.30
C LYS A 430 13.48 1.24 -8.24
N ARG A 431 14.02 1.70 -7.10
CA ARG A 431 14.40 3.10 -6.89
C ARG A 431 15.74 3.44 -7.53
N PHE A 432 16.70 2.52 -7.51
CA PHE A 432 18.00 2.71 -8.13
C PHE A 432 17.90 2.74 -9.68
N ALA A 433 17.03 1.91 -10.26
CA ALA A 433 16.78 1.87 -11.71
C ALA A 433 16.14 3.17 -12.25
N TYR A 434 15.33 3.87 -11.44
CA TYR A 434 14.53 5.02 -11.89
C TYR A 434 15.29 6.37 -11.93
N LYS A 435 16.43 6.54 -11.22
CA LYS A 435 17.11 7.86 -11.07
C LYS A 435 18.65 7.83 -11.03
N SER A 436 19.29 6.82 -11.63
CA SER A 436 20.74 6.59 -11.47
C SER A 436 21.65 7.79 -11.77
N ASP A 437 21.25 8.74 -12.63
CA ASP A 437 22.09 9.89 -13.00
C ASP A 437 22.19 10.98 -11.91
N ARG A 438 21.16 11.22 -11.08
CA ARG A 438 21.20 12.24 -10.01
C ARG A 438 21.89 11.78 -8.73
N LEU A 439 21.94 10.46 -8.48
CA LEU A 439 22.52 9.88 -7.26
C LEU A 439 24.02 9.59 -7.40
N ARG A 440 24.53 9.37 -8.62
CA ARG A 440 25.96 9.10 -8.88
C ARG A 440 26.91 10.20 -8.38
N SER A 441 26.47 11.46 -8.33
CA SER A 441 27.29 12.58 -7.82
C SER A 441 27.45 12.60 -6.30
N TYR A 442 26.70 11.78 -5.56
CA TYR A 442 26.71 11.72 -4.09
C TYR A 442 27.28 10.41 -3.54
N LEU A 443 27.63 9.46 -4.40
CA LEU A 443 28.35 8.24 -4.01
C LEU A 443 29.86 8.53 -4.03
N PRO A 444 30.63 8.09 -3.02
CA PRO A 444 32.09 8.16 -3.10
C PRO A 444 32.56 7.33 -4.29
N GLY A 445 33.40 7.93 -5.14
CA GLY A 445 33.95 7.31 -6.34
C GLY A 445 34.94 6.20 -6.07
#